data_AF-A0A526TBY1-F1
#
_entry.id   AF-A0A526TBY1-F1
#
_cell.length_a   1.000
_cell.length_b   1.000
_cell.length_c   1.000
_cell.angle_alpha   90.00
_cell.angle_beta   90.00
_cell.angle_gamma   90.00
#
_symmetry.space_group_name_H-M   'P 1'
#
loop_
_entity.id
_entity.type
_entity.pdbx_description
1 polymer ?
#
loop_
_entity_poly.entity_id
_entity_poly.type
_entity_poly.pdbx_seq_one_letter_code
_entity_poly.pdbx_strand_id
1 'polypeptide(L)' 'LSESSGKPLTEALTGQDFTTAIGPIRFDAKGDLSQSPYRVFRFDGTRFAPLESN' A
#
# COMPACT_ATOMS: atom_id res chain seq x y z
N LEU A 1 -11.77 10.77 5.23
CA LEU A 1 -11.38 12.03 4.56
C LEU A 1 -10.15 12.54 5.29
N SER A 2 -9.04 12.79 4.59
CA SER A 2 -7.84 13.31 5.23
C SER A 2 -8.12 14.74 5.72
N GLU A 3 -8.11 14.96 7.02
CA GLU A 3 -8.08 16.32 7.57
C GLU A 3 -6.75 16.97 7.18
N SER A 4 -6.79 18.20 6.68
CA SER A 4 -5.58 18.96 6.40
C SER A 4 -4.94 19.31 7.74
N SER A 5 -3.89 18.59 8.12
CA SER A 5 -3.13 18.81 9.35
C SER A 5 -2.31 20.12 9.35
N GLY A 6 -2.52 21.00 8.37
CA GLY A 6 -1.74 22.22 8.14
C GLY A 6 -0.33 21.96 7.62
N LYS A 7 0.05 20.68 7.44
CA LYS A 7 1.35 20.26 6.91
C LYS A 7 1.34 20.27 5.37
N PRO A 8 2.49 20.51 4.72
CA PRO A 8 2.62 20.33 3.29
C PRO A 8 2.12 18.93 2.87
N LEU A 9 1.40 18.85 1.74
CA LEU A 9 0.84 17.59 1.24
C LEU A 9 1.90 16.48 1.13
N THR A 10 3.10 16.84 0.68
CA THR A 10 4.23 15.93 0.60
C THR A 10 4.64 15.37 1.96
N GLU A 11 4.63 16.17 3.03
CA GLU A 11 4.87 15.68 4.38
C GLU A 11 3.75 14.75 4.86
N ALA A 12 2.50 15.10 4.57
CA ALA A 12 1.33 14.30 4.96
C ALA A 12 1.29 12.92 4.26
N LEU A 13 1.77 12.82 3.02
CA LEU A 13 1.79 11.57 2.24
C LEU A 13 2.98 10.67 2.58
N THR A 14 4.14 11.24 2.94
CA THR A 14 5.38 10.48 3.13
C THR A 14 5.70 10.17 4.59
N GLY A 15 5.09 10.89 5.52
CA GLY A 15 5.34 10.78 6.95
C GLY A 15 4.66 9.60 7.65
N GLN A 16 3.69 8.93 7.00
CA GLN A 16 2.84 7.94 7.67
C GLN A 16 2.41 6.79 6.77
N ASP A 17 1.93 5.73 7.40
CA ASP A 17 1.27 4.62 6.71
C ASP A 17 -0.24 4.88 6.67
N PHE A 18 -0.86 4.51 5.56
CA PHE A 18 -2.30 4.56 5.40
C PHE A 18 -2.88 3.16 5.52
N THR A 19 -3.80 2.95 6.48
CA THR A 19 -4.54 1.70 6.58
C THR A 19 -5.55 1.60 5.43
N THR A 20 -5.43 0.55 4.61
CA THR A 20 -6.34 0.31 3.48
C THR A 20 -6.87 -1.13 3.49
N ALA A 21 -7.86 -1.42 2.65
CA ALA A 21 -8.41 -2.77 2.49
C ALA A 21 -7.39 -3.80 1.93
N ILE A 22 -6.31 -3.34 1.29
CA ILE A 22 -5.25 -4.21 0.72
C ILE A 22 -4.00 -4.29 1.61
N GLY A 23 -4.06 -3.70 2.82
CA GLY A 23 -2.94 -3.58 3.75
C GLY A 23 -2.45 -2.14 3.91
N PRO A 24 -1.43 -1.91 4.75
CA PRO A 24 -0.82 -0.59 4.89
C PRO A 24 -0.14 -0.16 3.57
N ILE A 25 -0.31 1.10 3.20
CA ILE A 25 0.34 1.72 2.03
C ILE A 25 1.19 2.91 2.50
N ARG A 26 2.37 3.06 1.90
CA ARG A 26 3.30 4.17 2.15
C ARG A 26 3.85 4.75 0.85
N PHE A 27 4.08 6.05 0.84
CA PHE A 27 4.74 6.76 -0.25
C PHE A 27 6.14 7.23 0.16
N ASP A 28 7.08 7.17 -0.78
CA ASP A 28 8.42 7.74 -0.62
C ASP A 28 8.44 9.25 -0.88
N ALA A 29 9.61 9.89 -0.74
CA ALA A 29 9.79 11.33 -0.94
C ALA A 29 9.37 11.84 -2.35
N LYS A 30 9.34 10.98 -3.35
CA LYS A 30 8.90 11.31 -4.72
C LYS A 30 7.40 11.14 -4.92
N GLY A 31 6.72 10.50 -3.97
CA GLY A 31 5.33 10.10 -4.08
C GLY A 31 5.14 8.72 -4.71
N ASP A 32 6.21 7.94 -4.88
CA ASP A 32 6.13 6.56 -5.35
C ASP A 32 5.74 5.62 -4.20
N LEU A 33 5.07 4.52 -4.52
CA LEU A 33 4.79 3.48 -3.52
C LEU A 33 6.09 2.90 -2.99
N SER A 34 6.26 2.90 -1.67
CA SER A 34 7.47 2.35 -1.03
C SER A 34 7.58 0.83 -1.18
N GLN A 35 6.47 0.14 -1.46
CA GLN A 35 6.42 -1.31 -1.68
C GLN A 35 5.38 -1.65 -2.76
N SER A 36 5.61 -2.72 -3.51
CA SER A 36 4.65 -3.21 -4.51
C SER A 36 3.37 -3.68 -3.82
N PRO A 37 2.18 -3.17 -4.20
CA PRO A 37 0.90 -3.62 -3.65
C PRO A 37 0.38 -4.88 -4.35
N TYR A 38 1.04 -5.30 -5.44
CA TYR A 38 0.59 -6.44 -6.23
C TYR A 38 0.85 -7.75 -5.50
N ARG A 39 -0.21 -8.53 -5.36
CA ARG A 39 -0.19 -9.86 -4.76
C ARG A 39 -0.42 -10.90 -5.84
N VAL A 40 0.43 -11.92 -5.88
CA VAL A 40 0.29 -13.03 -6.83
C VAL A 40 -0.56 -14.11 -6.20
N PHE A 41 -1.51 -14.63 -6.97
CA PHE A 41 -2.34 -15.76 -6.57
C PHE A 41 -2.27 -16.86 -7.63
N ARG A 42 -2.21 -18.11 -7.19
CA ARG A 42 -2.30 -19.29 -8.05
C ARG A 42 -3.69 -19.90 -7.92
N PHE A 43 -4.32 -20.23 -9.04
CA PHE A 43 -5.55 -21.04 -9.05
C PHE A 43 -5.19 -22.52 -8.86
N ASP A 44 -5.78 -23.19 -7.87
CA ASP A 44 -5.50 -24.59 -7.54
C ASP A 44 -6.49 -25.60 -8.14
N GLY A 45 -7.40 -25.14 -9.00
CA GLY A 45 -8.53 -25.93 -9.53
C GLY A 45 -9.83 -25.71 -8.78
N THR A 46 -9.78 -25.12 -7.57
CA THR A 46 -10.97 -24.82 -6.75
C THR A 46 -11.04 -23.35 -6.31
N ARG A 47 -9.89 -22.74 -6.03
CA ARG A 47 -9.80 -21.36 -5.51
C ARG A 47 -8.48 -20.71 -5.89
N PHE A 48 -8.42 -19.40 -5.71
CA PHE A 48 -7.18 -18.64 -5.76
C PHE A 48 -6.53 -18.66 -4.37
N ALA A 49 -5.31 -19.19 -4.27
CA ALA A 49 -4.49 -19.15 -3.06
C ALA A 49 -3.30 -18.20 -3.27
N PRO A 50 -2.86 -17.43 -2.24
CA PRO A 50 -1.65 -16.63 -2.34
C PRO A 50 -0.48 -17.50 -2.80
N LEU A 51 0.29 -17.00 -3.77
CA LEU A 51 1.57 -17.61 -4.10
C LEU A 51 2.58 -17.08 -3.07
N GLU A 52 3.06 -17.92 -2.17
CA GLU A 52 4.09 -17.51 -1.20
C GLU A 52 5.33 -17.02 -1.96
N SER A 53 5.73 -15.77 -1.71
CA SER A 53 7.01 -15.26 -2.14
C SER A 53 8.07 -15.80 -1.18
N ASN A 54 9.05 -16.52 -1.74
CA ASN A 54 10.23 -17.05 -1.04
C ASN A 54 11.08 -15.91 -0.44
#